data_AF-A0A094HGC9-F1
#
_entry.id   AF-A0A094HGC9-F1
#
_cell.length_a   1.000
_cell.length_b   1.000
_cell.length_c   1.000
_cell.angle_alpha   90.00
_cell.angle_beta   90.00
_cell.angle_gamma   90.00
#
_symmetry.space_group_name_H-M   'P 1'
#
loop_
_entity.id
_entity.type
_entity.pdbx_description
1 polymer ?
#
loop_
_entity_poly.entity_id
_entity_poly.type
_entity_poly.pdbx_seq_one_letter_code
_entity_poly.pdbx_strand_id
1 'polypeptide(L)'
;MAPLTPTWSQPSHGSIQEVVINEAAFTSKSLSKVTVAPYGLYAKIDFPPATPADEPTYATVQQGRDTHLNLNSDLVYINHSCDPSL
;
A
#
# COMPACT_ATOMS: atom_id res chain seq x y z
N MET A 1 -16.65 4.89 -1.29
CA MET A 1 -15.64 4.70 -2.35
C MET A 1 -15.78 3.27 -2.84
N ALA A 2 -15.79 3.02 -4.15
CA ALA A 2 -15.84 1.65 -4.66
C ALA A 2 -14.54 0.91 -4.28
N PRO A 3 -14.60 -0.38 -3.94
CA PRO A 3 -13.41 -1.17 -3.65
C PRO A 3 -12.45 -1.15 -4.86
N LEU A 4 -11.15 -1.01 -4.60
CA LEU A 4 -10.13 -1.13 -5.64
C LEU A 4 -10.27 -2.51 -6.28
N THR A 5 -10.30 -2.56 -7.61
CA THR A 5 -10.15 -3.83 -8.34
C THR A 5 -8.65 -4.07 -8.54
N PRO A 6 -8.05 -5.04 -7.84
CA PRO A 6 -6.62 -5.29 -7.94
C PRO A 6 -6.26 -5.79 -9.34
N THR A 7 -5.19 -5.25 -9.91
CA THR A 7 -4.62 -5.69 -11.20
C THR A 7 -3.31 -6.47 -11.02
N TRP A 8 -2.89 -6.67 -9.78
CA TRP A 8 -1.66 -7.36 -9.38
C TRP A 8 -1.96 -8.73 -8.73
N SER A 9 -0.91 -9.55 -8.58
CA SER A 9 -1.01 -10.84 -7.88
C SER A 9 -1.28 -10.64 -6.39
N GLN A 10 -2.24 -11.38 -5.84
CA GLN A 10 -2.60 -11.33 -4.43
C GLN A 10 -2.32 -12.68 -3.74
N PRO A 11 -1.52 -12.74 -2.66
CA PRO A 11 -0.81 -11.62 -2.04
C PRO A 11 0.50 -11.29 -2.76
N SER A 12 0.73 -10.01 -3.03
CA SER A 12 1.99 -9.49 -3.57
C SER A 12 3.14 -9.56 -2.56
N HIS A 13 2.84 -9.42 -1.26
CA HIS A 13 3.83 -9.38 -0.17
C HIS A 13 3.50 -10.37 0.96
N GLY A 14 2.99 -11.57 0.60
CA GLY A 14 2.43 -12.52 1.57
C GLY A 14 3.39 -13.06 2.65
N SER A 15 4.71 -12.89 2.49
CA SER A 15 5.70 -13.24 3.50
C SER A 15 5.77 -12.24 4.66
N ILE A 16 5.48 -10.95 4.40
CA ILE A 16 5.62 -9.86 5.39
C ILE A 16 4.29 -9.18 5.74
N GLN A 17 3.27 -9.32 4.89
CA GLN A 17 2.00 -8.61 4.99
C GLN A 17 0.81 -9.58 4.97
N GLU A 18 -0.18 -9.32 5.83
CA GLU A 18 -1.53 -9.88 5.74
C GLU A 18 -2.52 -8.75 5.42
N VAL A 19 -3.32 -8.93 4.37
CA VAL A 19 -4.39 -7.99 4.02
C VAL A 19 -5.72 -8.52 4.52
N VAL A 20 -6.40 -7.72 5.34
CA VAL A 20 -7.77 -7.98 5.77
C VAL A 20 -8.70 -7.09 4.95
N ILE A 21 -9.47 -7.70 4.05
CA ILE A 21 -10.50 -7.00 3.26
C ILE A 21 -11.80 -6.97 4.06
N ASN A 22 -12.43 -5.80 4.14
CA ASN A 22 -13.70 -5.61 4.80
C ASN A 22 -14.66 -4.82 3.90
N GLU A 23 -15.93 -5.20 3.91
CA GLU A 23 -16.99 -4.59 3.10
C GLU A 23 -17.32 -3.17 3.55
N ALA A 24 -17.10 -2.85 4.83
CA ALA A 24 -17.29 -1.51 5.34
C ALA A 24 -16.23 -0.55 4.77
N ALA A 25 -16.67 0.60 4.28
CA ALA A 25 -15.81 1.59 3.63
C ALA A 25 -14.64 2.00 4.54
N PHE A 26 -13.43 2.02 3.98
CA PHE A 26 -12.19 2.44 4.66
C PHE A 26 -11.79 1.59 5.88
N THR A 27 -12.27 0.34 5.97
CA THR A 27 -11.93 -0.56 7.08
C THR A 27 -11.04 -1.74 6.69
N SER A 28 -10.76 -1.92 5.40
CA SER A 28 -9.68 -2.82 4.95
C SER A 28 -8.34 -2.34 5.51
N LYS A 29 -7.45 -3.27 5.85
CA LYS A 29 -6.19 -2.95 6.53
C LYS A 29 -5.09 -3.96 6.23
N SER A 30 -3.87 -3.48 6.37
CA SER A 30 -2.64 -4.26 6.37
C SER A 30 -2.20 -4.57 7.80
N LEU A 31 -1.85 -5.83 8.07
CA LEU A 31 -1.20 -6.27 9.30
C LEU A 31 0.20 -6.81 8.98
N SER A 32 1.21 -6.38 9.73
CA SER A 32 2.57 -6.91 9.58
C SER A 32 2.66 -8.33 10.14
N LYS A 33 3.30 -9.23 9.38
CA LYS A 33 3.62 -10.61 9.79
C LYS A 33 5.02 -10.74 10.38
N VAL A 34 5.80 -9.67 10.34
CA VAL A 34 7.20 -9.64 10.78
C VAL A 34 7.43 -8.52 11.78
N THR A 35 8.44 -8.70 12.64
CA THR A 35 8.91 -7.61 13.50
C THR A 35 9.89 -6.76 12.72
N VAL A 36 9.66 -5.45 12.70
CA VAL A 36 10.58 -4.48 12.11
C VAL A 36 11.16 -3.66 13.27
N ALA A 37 12.48 -3.61 13.37
CA ALA A 37 13.14 -2.74 14.35
C ALA A 37 12.90 -1.26 14.00
N PRO A 38 13.04 -0.32 14.95
CA PRO A 38 13.04 1.10 14.64
C PRO A 38 14.02 1.40 13.50
N TYR A 39 13.60 2.21 12.52
CA TYR A 39 14.35 2.54 11.30
C TYR A 39 14.63 1.35 10.35
N GLY A 40 14.01 0.19 10.60
CA GLY A 40 14.11 -0.97 9.72
C GLY A 40 13.31 -0.78 8.42
N LEU A 41 13.76 -1.45 7.36
CA LEU A 41 13.07 -1.47 6.08
C LEU A 41 11.97 -2.54 6.11
N TYR A 42 10.71 -2.15 5.95
CA TYR A 42 9.59 -3.08 5.85
C TYR A 42 9.42 -3.64 4.43
N ALA A 43 9.30 -2.76 3.44
CA ALA A 43 9.16 -3.13 2.03
C ALA A 43 9.79 -2.06 1.13
N LYS A 44 10.23 -2.47 -0.07
CA LYS A 44 10.62 -1.54 -1.14
C LYS A 44 9.42 -1.29 -2.05
N ILE A 45 9.30 -0.07 -2.54
CA ILE A 45 8.39 0.24 -3.65
C ILE A 45 9.20 0.09 -4.93
N ASP A 46 9.13 -1.09 -5.54
CA ASP A 46 9.88 -1.43 -6.75
C ASP A 46 9.12 -1.02 -8.03
N PHE A 47 9.87 -0.68 -9.08
CA PHE A 47 9.37 -0.35 -10.42
C PHE A 47 9.90 -1.38 -11.43
N PRO A 48 9.08 -2.33 -11.94
CA PRO A 48 7.71 -2.69 -11.54
C PRO A 48 7.61 -3.37 -10.16
N PRO A 49 6.41 -3.47 -9.52
CA PRO A 49 5.09 -3.24 -10.12
C PRO A 49 4.62 -1.78 -10.08
N ALA A 50 5.25 -0.90 -9.31
CA ALA A 50 4.83 0.50 -9.29
C ALA A 50 4.94 1.14 -10.67
N THR A 51 4.04 2.06 -10.97
CA THR A 51 4.02 2.82 -12.22
C THR A 51 3.69 4.28 -11.92
N PRO A 52 4.14 5.24 -12.75
CA PRO A 52 3.65 6.62 -12.66
C PRO A 52 2.11 6.67 -12.71
N ALA A 53 1.54 7.63 -11.99
CA ALA A 53 0.12 7.96 -12.06
C ALA A 53 -0.02 9.35 -12.69
N ASP A 54 -0.96 9.49 -13.63
CA ASP A 54 -1.18 10.73 -14.36
C ASP A 54 -1.82 11.82 -13.47
N GLU A 55 -2.58 11.41 -12.46
CA GLU A 55 -3.31 12.31 -11.55
C GLU A 55 -3.33 11.73 -10.12
N PRO A 56 -3.41 12.57 -9.07
CA PRO A 56 -3.53 12.13 -7.70
C PRO A 56 -4.89 11.47 -7.44
N THR A 57 -4.87 10.32 -6.79
CA THR A 57 -6.07 9.66 -6.27
C THR A 57 -5.85 9.23 -4.82
N TYR A 58 -6.92 8.77 -4.16
CA TYR A 58 -6.84 8.20 -2.81
C TYR A 58 -5.85 7.03 -2.70
N ALA A 59 -5.57 6.32 -3.80
CA ALA A 59 -4.69 5.15 -3.83
C ALA A 59 -3.26 5.46 -4.34
N THR A 60 -3.00 6.70 -4.78
CA THR A 60 -1.66 7.09 -5.26
C THR A 60 -0.75 7.56 -4.14
N VAL A 61 0.56 7.38 -4.31
CA VAL A 61 1.57 7.97 -3.45
C VAL A 61 2.31 9.07 -4.22
N GLN A 62 2.50 10.24 -3.61
CA GLN A 62 3.29 11.31 -4.21
C GLN A 62 4.78 10.96 -4.14
N GLN A 63 5.49 11.01 -5.28
CA GLN A 63 6.92 10.71 -5.38
C GLN A 63 7.78 11.93 -5.76
N GLY A 64 7.15 13.09 -5.96
CA GLY A 64 7.78 14.36 -6.25
C GLY A 64 6.74 15.48 -6.21
N ARG A 65 7.18 16.74 -6.38
CA ARG A 65 6.30 17.92 -6.26
C ARG A 65 4.99 17.78 -7.07
N ASP A 66 5.11 17.31 -8.30
CA ASP A 66 4.00 17.23 -9.26
C ASP A 66 3.85 15.81 -9.84
N THR A 67 4.41 14.78 -9.16
CA THR A 67 4.42 13.40 -9.67
C THR A 67 3.91 12.40 -8.65
N HIS A 68 3.09 11.47 -9.12
CA HIS A 68 2.47 10.41 -8.33
C HIS A 68 2.80 9.04 -8.91
N LEU A 69 2.61 7.99 -8.11
CA LEU A 69 2.70 6.60 -8.53
C LEU A 69 1.49 5.80 -8.06
N ASN A 70 1.14 4.78 -8.85
CA ASN A 70 0.31 3.67 -8.44
C ASN A 70 1.22 2.58 -7.88
N LEU A 71 0.91 2.06 -6.69
CA LEU A 71 1.71 1.02 -6.03
C LEU A 71 1.60 -0.35 -6.73
N ASN A 72 0.44 -0.61 -7.35
CA ASN A 72 0.09 -1.89 -8.00
C ASN A 72 0.48 -3.12 -7.15
N SER A 73 0.25 -3.02 -5.85
CA SER A 73 0.57 -4.06 -4.87
C SER A 73 -0.31 -3.88 -3.64
N ASP A 74 -0.31 -4.90 -2.78
CA ASP A 74 -1.08 -4.89 -1.53
C ASP A 74 -0.60 -3.85 -0.51
N LEU A 75 0.55 -3.20 -0.77
CA LEU A 75 0.99 -2.03 0.00
C LEU A 75 -0.04 -0.90 -0.01
N VAL A 76 -0.95 -0.87 -1.00
CA VAL A 76 -2.08 0.08 -1.04
C VAL A 76 -3.03 -0.03 0.17
N TYR A 77 -3.03 -1.17 0.87
CA TYR A 77 -3.85 -1.39 2.08
C TYR A 77 -3.15 -0.96 3.37
N ILE A 78 -1.95 -0.36 3.30
CA ILE A 78 -1.32 0.31 4.44
C ILE A 78 -2.06 1.63 4.65
N ASN A 79 -2.78 1.72 5.76
CA ASN A 79 -3.59 2.89 6.07
C ASN A 79 -2.73 4.02 6.68
N HIS A 80 -3.21 5.25 6.49
CA HIS A 80 -2.70 6.39 7.22
C HIS A 80 -3.13 6.31 8.69
N SER A 81 -2.25 6.75 9.61
CA SER A 81 -2.50 6.80 11.05
C SER A 81 -2.07 8.14 11.61
N CYS A 82 -2.71 8.58 12.69
CA CYS A 82 -2.25 9.73 13.48
C CYS A 82 -0.99 9.40 14.32
N ASP A 83 -0.74 8.11 14.55
CA ASP A 83 0.45 7.58 15.22
C ASP A 83 0.98 6.40 14.36
N PRO A 84 1.71 6.67 13.27
CA PRO A 84 2.18 5.64 12.35
C PRO A 84 3.40 4.92 12.92
N SER A 85 3.49 3.61 12.64
CA SER A 85 4.63 2.77 13.04
C SER A 85 5.56 2.41 11.88
N LEU A 86 5.28 2.90 10.67
CA LEU A 86 6.04 2.73 9.42
C LEU A 86 6.09 4.05 8.66
#